data_AF-A0A6G8PTL6-F1
#
_entry.id   AF-A0A6G8PTL6-F1
#
_cell.length_a   1.000
_cell.length_b   1.000
_cell.length_c   1.000
_cell.angle_alpha   90.00
_cell.angle_beta   90.00
_cell.angle_gamma   90.00
#
_symmetry.space_group_name_H-M   'P 1'
#
loop_
_entity.id
_entity.type
_entity.pdbx_description
1 polymer ?
#
loop_
_entity_poly.entity_id
_entity_poly.type
_entity_poly.pdbx_seq_one_letter_code
_entity_poly.pdbx_strand_id
1 'polypeptide(L)'
;MFEYLQGDEGYVLLGRMEGNVPGYLSYSADEGEVVCVFRGAAEAEEFYMHWRARIPGEGWGAVRPSTEDLIRVLENFDLVSVSPKPNPGVTEYLYTVEDFVRTLREPR
;
A
#
# COMPACT_ATOMS: atom_id res chain seq x y z
N MET A 1 -5.29 -22.96 -7.83
CA MET A 1 -4.69 -23.28 -6.52
C MET A 1 -4.29 -21.94 -5.93
N PHE A 2 -5.14 -21.36 -5.09
CA PHE A 2 -4.84 -20.10 -4.41
C PHE A 2 -4.06 -20.45 -3.15
N GLU A 3 -2.77 -20.14 -3.13
CA GLU A 3 -1.95 -20.29 -1.93
C GLU A 3 -2.38 -19.24 -0.89
N TYR A 4 -3.29 -19.66 -0.01
CA TYR A 4 -3.60 -18.97 1.24
C TYR A 4 -2.44 -19.21 2.21
N LEU A 5 -1.38 -18.43 2.06
CA LEU A 5 -0.37 -18.26 3.10
C LEU A 5 -0.23 -16.76 3.38
N GLN A 6 -0.91 -16.30 4.44
CA GLN A 6 -0.31 -15.58 5.58
C GLN A 6 -1.41 -14.94 6.42
N GLY A 7 -1.30 -15.18 7.73
CA GLY A 7 -2.35 -14.98 8.73
C GLY A 7 -2.73 -13.52 8.97
N ASP A 8 -3.92 -13.35 9.54
CA ASP A 8 -4.35 -12.47 10.64
C ASP A 8 -3.71 -11.08 10.90
N GLU A 9 -2.91 -10.55 10.00
CA GLU A 9 -2.22 -9.28 10.16
C GLU A 9 -2.57 -8.42 8.94
N GLY A 10 -3.40 -7.39 9.15
CA GLY A 10 -3.91 -6.52 8.08
C GLY A 10 -2.80 -5.86 7.25
N TYR A 11 -3.23 -5.15 6.19
CA TYR A 11 -2.30 -4.50 5.26
C TYR A 11 -1.49 -3.38 5.93
N VAL A 12 -0.28 -3.20 5.42
CA VAL A 12 0.68 -2.18 5.84
C VAL A 12 0.81 -1.13 4.74
N LEU A 13 0.95 0.13 5.13
CA LEU A 13 1.28 1.25 4.25
C LEU A 13 2.72 1.69 4.51
N LEU A 14 3.40 2.20 3.49
CA LEU A 14 4.56 3.05 3.72
C LEU A 14 4.04 4.47 3.97
N GLY A 15 4.22 4.94 5.19
CA GLY A 15 3.75 6.25 5.64
C GLY A 15 4.90 7.16 6.05
N ARG A 16 4.68 8.46 5.97
CA ARG A 16 5.53 9.50 6.57
C ARG A 16 4.66 10.58 7.20
N MET A 17 5.23 11.37 8.09
CA MET A 17 4.58 12.57 8.63
C MET A 17 5.28 13.82 8.11
N GLU A 18 4.53 14.71 7.47
CA GLU A 18 4.98 16.04 7.13
C GLU A 18 4.26 17.05 8.04
N GLY A 19 4.89 17.37 9.17
CA GLY A 19 4.22 18.09 10.25
C GLY A 19 3.09 17.25 10.86
N ASN A 20 1.84 17.70 10.68
CA ASN A 20 0.64 16.99 11.14
C ASN A 20 -0.12 16.27 10.02
N VAL A 21 0.41 16.27 8.79
CA VAL A 21 -0.25 15.66 7.63
C VAL A 21 0.39 14.29 7.36
N PRO A 22 -0.37 13.18 7.41
CA PRO A 22 0.14 11.89 7.01
C PRO A 22 0.27 11.84 5.49
N GLY A 23 1.43 11.39 5.01
CA GLY A 23 1.68 11.06 3.61
C GLY A 23 1.83 9.55 3.46
N TYR A 24 1.30 9.00 2.37
CA TYR A 24 1.39 7.57 2.06
C TYR A 24 2.05 7.36 0.71
N LEU A 25 2.78 6.25 0.57
CA LEU A 25 3.47 5.93 -0.67
C LEU A 25 2.42 5.73 -1.76
N SER A 26 2.48 6.62 -2.75
CA SER A 26 1.59 6.66 -3.89
C SER A 26 2.34 7.15 -5.12
N TYR A 27 1.78 6.85 -6.29
CA TYR A 27 2.30 7.32 -7.56
C TYR A 27 1.15 7.55 -8.56
N SER A 28 1.36 8.46 -9.50
CA SER A 28 0.38 8.75 -10.55
C SER A 28 0.48 7.74 -11.70
N ALA A 29 -0.67 7.20 -12.11
CA ALA A 29 -0.84 6.40 -13.32
C ALA A 29 -1.85 7.07 -14.26
N ASP A 30 -1.95 6.59 -15.51
CA ASP A 30 -2.91 7.13 -16.49
C ASP A 30 -4.37 7.02 -16.01
N GLU A 31 -4.65 6.04 -15.16
CA GLU A 31 -5.98 5.73 -14.62
C GLU A 31 -6.30 6.46 -13.30
N GLY A 32 -5.32 7.14 -12.68
CA GLY A 32 -5.50 7.87 -11.42
C GLY A 32 -4.32 7.74 -10.45
N GLU A 33 -4.54 8.16 -9.21
CA GLU A 33 -3.56 8.04 -8.13
C GLU A 33 -3.60 6.63 -7.53
N VAL A 34 -2.44 5.96 -7.52
CA VAL A 34 -2.26 4.60 -7.01
C VAL A 34 -1.61 4.64 -5.63
N VAL A 35 -2.21 4.00 -4.64
CA VAL A 35 -1.59 3.79 -3.31
C VAL A 35 -1.01 2.38 -3.18
N CYS A 36 0.19 2.28 -2.60
CA CYS A 36 0.87 1.01 -2.37
C CYS A 36 0.53 0.45 -0.98
N VAL A 37 -0.03 -0.76 -0.94
CA VAL A 37 -0.24 -1.54 0.28
C VAL A 37 0.64 -2.79 0.27
N PHE A 38 1.06 -3.25 1.45
CA PHE A 38 1.94 -4.39 1.62
C PHE A 38 1.30 -5.41 2.55
N ARG A 39 1.62 -6.69 2.37
CA ARG A 39 1.12 -7.75 3.27
C ARG A 39 1.85 -7.77 4.62
N GLY A 40 2.99 -7.09 4.73
CA GLY A 40 3.75 -7.02 5.98
C GLY A 40 4.78 -5.90 6.00
N ALA A 41 5.24 -5.56 7.20
CA ALA A 41 6.22 -4.49 7.41
C ALA A 41 7.57 -4.79 6.74
N ALA A 42 8.04 -6.04 6.79
CA ALA A 42 9.30 -6.43 6.15
C ALA A 42 9.27 -6.21 4.63
N GLU A 43 8.15 -6.50 3.97
CA GLU A 43 7.99 -6.27 2.53
C GLU A 43 7.98 -4.78 2.19
N ALA A 44 7.27 -3.98 2.98
CA ALA A 44 7.25 -2.52 2.86
C ALA A 44 8.65 -1.92 3.03
N GLU A 45 9.40 -2.34 4.04
CA GLU A 45 10.75 -1.86 4.30
C GLU A 45 11.74 -2.28 3.21
N GLU A 46 11.66 -3.51 2.71
CA GLU A 46 12.50 -3.96 1.59
C GLU A 46 12.22 -3.13 0.33
N PHE A 47 10.94 -2.90 0.01
CA PHE A 47 10.55 -2.04 -1.10
C PHE A 47 11.11 -0.62 -0.93
N TYR A 48 10.94 -0.03 0.25
CA TYR A 48 11.46 1.30 0.53
C TYR A 48 12.99 1.36 0.39
N MET A 49 13.73 0.41 0.96
CA MET A 49 15.19 0.38 0.85
C MET A 49 15.67 0.30 -0.60
N HIS A 50 14.95 -0.44 -1.45
CA HIS A 50 15.25 -0.53 -2.88
C HIS A 50 15.00 0.79 -3.62
N TRP A 51 13.89 1.47 -3.30
CA TRP A 51 13.43 2.66 -4.04
C TRP A 51 13.72 3.99 -3.34
N ARG A 52 14.37 4.00 -2.18
CA ARG A 52 14.59 5.21 -1.34
C ARG A 52 15.20 6.39 -2.09
N ALA A 53 16.04 6.14 -3.10
CA ALA A 53 16.67 7.20 -3.90
C ALA A 53 15.70 7.90 -4.86
N ARG A 54 14.53 7.31 -5.11
CA ARG A 54 13.48 7.79 -6.02
C ARG A 54 12.22 8.23 -5.28
N ILE A 55 12.08 7.85 -4.02
CA ILE A 55 10.95 8.26 -3.18
C ILE A 55 11.34 9.58 -2.48
N PRO A 56 10.67 10.70 -2.78
CA PRO A 56 11.01 11.98 -2.18
C PRO A 56 10.64 12.03 -0.69
N GLY A 57 11.36 12.87 0.06
CA GLY A 57 11.15 13.13 1.49
C GLY A 57 11.75 12.08 2.42
N GLU A 58 11.83 12.43 3.71
CA GLU A 58 12.44 11.63 4.77
C GLU A 58 11.38 11.08 5.74
N GLY A 59 11.78 10.17 6.62
CA GLY A 59 10.92 9.65 7.70
C GLY A 59 9.88 8.63 7.27
N TRP A 60 10.08 7.97 6.12
CA TRP A 60 9.24 6.85 5.68
C TRP A 60 9.39 5.64 6.60
N GLY A 61 8.27 5.01 6.93
CA GLY A 61 8.22 3.79 7.73
C GLY A 61 6.97 2.96 7.46
N ALA A 62 7.04 1.68 7.79
CA ALA A 62 5.89 0.78 7.73
C ALA A 62 4.87 1.16 8.82
N VAL A 63 3.63 1.43 8.41
CA VAL A 63 2.51 1.75 9.30
C VAL A 63 1.41 0.71 9.09
N ARG A 64 0.95 0.11 10.19
CA ARG A 64 -0.16 -0.85 10.18
C ARG A 64 -1.43 -0.17 10.75
N PRO A 65 -2.26 0.47 9.91
CA PRO A 65 -3.53 1.04 10.36
C PRO A 65 -4.53 -0.05 10.77
N SER A 66 -5.56 0.34 11.51
CA SER A 66 -6.76 -0.50 11.67
C SER A 66 -7.45 -0.69 10.32
N THR A 67 -8.30 -1.71 10.16
CA THR A 67 -9.06 -1.90 8.90
C THR A 67 -9.90 -0.67 8.55
N GLU A 68 -10.52 -0.03 9.56
CA GLU A 68 -11.33 1.17 9.34
C GLU A 68 -10.47 2.37 8.89
N ASP A 69 -9.31 2.58 9.51
CA ASP A 69 -8.40 3.66 9.11
C ASP A 69 -7.77 3.39 7.75
N LEU A 70 -7.46 2.14 7.43
CA LEU A 70 -6.99 1.74 6.11
C LEU A 70 -8.02 2.12 5.05
N ILE A 71 -9.29 1.74 5.25
CA ILE A 71 -10.38 2.08 4.32
C ILE A 71 -10.47 3.60 4.13
N ARG A 72 -10.43 4.38 5.21
CA ARG A 72 -10.44 5.85 5.13
C ARG A 72 -9.28 6.41 4.33
N VAL A 73 -8.08 5.83 4.46
CA VAL A 73 -6.91 6.24 3.67
C VAL A 73 -7.15 5.91 2.19
N LEU A 74 -7.54 4.67 1.90
CA LEU A 74 -7.73 4.17 0.54
C LEU A 74 -8.78 4.96 -0.24
N GLU A 75 -9.86 5.42 0.42
CA GLU A 75 -10.92 6.23 -0.18
C GLU A 75 -10.44 7.61 -0.73
N ASN A 76 -9.18 8.00 -0.48
CA ASN A 76 -8.56 9.20 -1.09
C ASN A 76 -7.80 8.91 -2.40
N PHE A 77 -7.78 7.66 -2.85
CA PHE A 77 -7.05 7.22 -4.04
C PHE A 77 -8.01 6.56 -5.05
N ASP A 78 -7.55 6.40 -6.29
CA ASP A 78 -8.33 5.77 -7.34
C ASP A 78 -8.07 4.25 -7.37
N LEU A 79 -6.80 3.87 -7.17
CA LEU A 79 -6.30 2.51 -7.34
C LEU A 79 -5.42 2.06 -6.18
N VAL A 80 -5.37 0.75 -5.98
CA VAL A 80 -4.53 0.08 -4.99
C VAL A 80 -3.58 -0.88 -5.68
N SER A 81 -2.30 -0.74 -5.38
CA SER A 81 -1.27 -1.72 -5.72
C SER A 81 -0.94 -2.56 -4.50
N VAL A 82 -1.14 -3.88 -4.60
CA VAL A 82 -0.89 -4.81 -3.50
C VAL A 82 0.46 -5.48 -3.68
N SER A 83 1.35 -5.26 -2.71
CA SER A 83 2.69 -5.84 -2.66
C SER A 83 3.48 -5.60 -3.96
N PRO A 84 3.63 -4.33 -4.40
CA PRO A 84 4.36 -4.01 -5.62
C PRO A 84 5.79 -4.56 -5.52
N LYS A 85 6.27 -5.17 -6.62
CA LYS A 85 7.60 -5.75 -6.62
C LYS A 85 8.65 -4.65 -6.80
N PRO A 86 9.78 -4.75 -6.07
CA PRO A 86 10.82 -3.74 -6.18
C PRO A 86 11.55 -3.79 -7.55
N ASN A 87 11.38 -4.86 -8.32
CA ASN A 87 12.05 -5.06 -9.60
C ASN A 87 11.31 -4.34 -10.74
N PRO A 88 11.99 -3.46 -11.51
CA PRO A 88 11.38 -2.82 -12.66
C PRO A 88 11.01 -3.84 -13.75
N GLY A 89 9.84 -3.65 -14.38
CA GLY A 89 9.36 -4.49 -15.48
C GLY A 89 8.57 -5.73 -15.05
N VAL A 90 8.34 -5.93 -13.75
CA VAL A 90 7.39 -6.94 -13.26
C VAL A 90 5.97 -6.43 -13.45
N THR A 91 5.07 -7.31 -13.90
CA THR A 91 3.65 -6.99 -14.00
C THR A 91 3.10 -6.65 -12.62
N GLU A 92 2.62 -5.42 -12.48
CA GLU A 92 1.90 -4.95 -11.31
C GLU A 92 0.40 -5.20 -11.49
N TYR A 93 -0.28 -5.59 -10.41
CA TYR A 93 -1.72 -5.75 -10.40
C TYR A 93 -2.36 -4.58 -9.66
N LEU A 94 -3.15 -3.81 -10.39
CA LEU A 94 -3.92 -2.69 -9.85
C LEU A 94 -5.36 -3.12 -9.60
N TYR A 95 -5.87 -2.73 -8.44
CA TYR A 95 -7.27 -2.92 -8.05
C TYR A 95 -7.92 -1.56 -7.94
N THR A 96 -9.19 -1.45 -8.31
CA THR A 96 -9.97 -0.26 -7.93
C THR A 96 -10.06 -0.20 -6.41
N VAL A 97 -10.01 1.01 -5.86
CA VAL A 97 -10.22 1.19 -4.40
C VAL A 97 -11.57 0.61 -3.98
N GLU A 98 -12.62 0.77 -4.80
CA GLU A 98 -13.95 0.22 -4.51
C GLU A 98 -13.92 -1.32 -4.35
N ASP A 99 -13.34 -2.04 -5.32
CA ASP A 99 -13.27 -3.49 -5.26
C ASP A 99 -12.40 -3.95 -4.09
N PHE A 100 -11.25 -3.29 -3.86
CA PHE A 100 -10.36 -3.66 -2.77
C PHE A 100 -11.01 -3.42 -1.40
N VAL A 101 -11.65 -2.27 -1.18
CA VAL A 101 -12.40 -1.97 0.05
C VAL A 101 -13.53 -2.96 0.27
N ARG A 102 -14.23 -3.41 -0.78
CA ARG A 102 -15.24 -4.47 -0.65
C ARG A 102 -14.64 -5.73 -0.05
N THR A 103 -13.47 -6.17 -0.52
CA THR A 103 -12.79 -7.36 0.02
C THR A 103 -12.32 -7.20 1.47
N LEU A 104 -12.04 -5.97 1.92
CA LEU A 104 -11.68 -5.69 3.32
C LEU A 104 -12.88 -5.76 4.27
N ARG A 105 -14.09 -5.49 3.76
CA ARG A 105 -15.34 -5.48 4.53
C ARG A 105 -16.01 -6.86 4.59
N GLU A 106 -15.63 -7.78 3.71
CA GLU A 106 -16.15 -9.15 3.73
C GLU A 106 -15.58 -9.92 4.94
N PRO A 107 -16.44 -10.53 5.78
CA PRO A 107 -15.97 -11.38 6.87
C PRO A 107 -15.24 -12.60 6.29
N ARG A 108 -13.98 -12.78 6.69
CA ARG A 108 -13.19 -13.99 6.40
C ARG A 108 -13.62 -15.16 7.28
#